data_AF-A0A8S2G3N2-F1
#
_entry.id   AF-A0A8S2G3N2-F1
#
_cell.length_a   1.000
_cell.length_b   1.000
_cell.length_c   1.000
_cell.angle_alpha   90.00
_cell.angle_beta   90.00
_cell.angle_gamma   90.00
#
_symmetry.space_group_name_H-M   'P 1'
#
loop_
_entity.id
_entity.type
_entity.pdbx_description
1 polymer ?
#
loop_
_entity_poly.entity_id
_entity_poly.type
_entity_poly.pdbx_seq_one_letter_code
_entity_poly.pdbx_strand_id
1 'polypeptide(L)'
;MENSDLITDNWAEDVETETTPEQVQQSVIDVLKKCRTIATLTKKSSVIAEYCRQQKELLNLNRSLLIDCPTRWNSTYALIESILQLKALLEKLFSDKRALQLQKTQIDKLISIEFLPEDYDILVNLQYVLKPFFKAITLMSGQSYPTVGLSLFCIEKIKQFLSTDDNNNDEVKQLKSLLLNKLDQYFYDDQQQLSYLRVSEQLH
;
A
#
# COMPACT_ATOMS: atom_id res chain seq x y z
N MET A 1 24.29 -57.87 -8.81
CA MET A 1 25.33 -57.33 -7.91
C MET A 1 25.96 -56.19 -8.68
N GLU A 2 25.99 -54.92 -8.31
CA GLU A 2 25.48 -54.07 -7.22
C GLU A 2 25.41 -52.67 -7.85
N ASN A 3 24.27 -51.99 -7.74
CA ASN A 3 24.10 -50.72 -7.01
C ASN A 3 25.19 -49.65 -7.21
N SER A 4 24.83 -48.56 -7.92
CA SER A 4 24.89 -47.21 -7.35
C SER A 4 24.16 -46.21 -8.26
N ASP A 5 22.83 -46.24 -8.25
CA ASP A 5 22.07 -45.04 -8.60
C ASP A 5 22.32 -44.04 -7.47
N LEU A 6 23.26 -43.12 -7.70
CA LEU A 6 23.47 -41.96 -6.84
C LEU A 6 22.22 -41.08 -6.97
N ILE A 7 21.27 -41.28 -6.04
CA ILE A 7 20.21 -40.33 -5.79
C ILE A 7 20.88 -39.14 -5.08
N THR A 8 21.31 -38.14 -5.84
CA THR A 8 21.62 -36.82 -5.28
C THR A 8 20.31 -36.11 -5.02
N ASP A 9 19.92 -36.13 -3.75
CA ASP A 9 18.83 -35.33 -3.21
C ASP A 9 19.26 -33.85 -3.22
N ASN A 10 19.03 -33.18 -4.35
CA ASN A 10 19.20 -31.73 -4.48
C ASN A 10 18.03 -31.03 -3.78
N TRP A 11 18.00 -31.11 -2.44
CA TRP A 11 17.40 -30.04 -1.65
C TRP A 11 18.29 -28.83 -1.89
N ALA A 12 17.87 -27.98 -2.83
CA ALA A 12 18.39 -26.63 -2.87
C ALA A 12 18.03 -26.01 -1.52
N GLU A 13 19.05 -25.88 -0.66
CA GLU A 13 19.03 -24.96 0.48
C GLU A 13 18.39 -23.66 0.01
N ASP A 14 17.49 -23.15 0.86
CA ASP A 14 16.68 -21.96 0.64
C ASP A 14 17.44 -20.92 -0.20
N VAL A 15 17.05 -20.82 -1.47
CA VAL A 15 17.46 -19.69 -2.30
C VAL A 15 16.73 -18.51 -1.69
N GLU A 16 17.38 -17.84 -0.73
CA GLU A 16 17.09 -16.45 -0.38
C GLU A 16 17.30 -15.65 -1.66
N THR A 17 16.27 -15.62 -2.51
CA THR A 17 16.26 -14.74 -3.66
C THR A 17 16.18 -13.34 -3.09
N GLU A 18 17.33 -12.67 -2.98
CA GLU A 18 17.40 -11.23 -2.74
C GLU A 18 16.42 -10.56 -3.72
N THR A 19 15.28 -10.11 -3.20
CA THR A 19 14.20 -9.59 -4.02
C THR A 19 14.68 -8.26 -4.60
N THR A 20 14.72 -8.13 -5.92
CA THR A 20 15.28 -6.90 -6.52
C THR A 20 14.33 -5.72 -6.34
N PRO A 21 14.83 -4.47 -6.31
CA PRO A 21 13.97 -3.29 -6.18
C PRO A 21 12.86 -3.21 -7.24
N GLU A 22 13.13 -3.70 -8.46
CA GLU A 22 12.14 -3.75 -9.55
C GLU A 22 11.03 -4.77 -9.27
N GLN A 23 11.37 -5.91 -8.68
CA GLN A 23 10.39 -6.94 -8.31
C GLN A 23 9.48 -6.43 -7.20
N VAL A 24 10.04 -5.79 -6.16
CA VAL A 24 9.25 -5.16 -5.08
C VAL A 24 8.31 -4.10 -5.64
N GLN A 25 8.80 -3.23 -6.53
CA GLN A 25 7.98 -2.20 -7.16
C GLN A 25 6.83 -2.81 -7.98
N GLN A 26 7.10 -3.87 -8.75
CA GLN A 26 6.08 -4.53 -9.56
C GLN A 26 5.00 -5.20 -8.68
N SER A 27 5.41 -5.92 -7.63
CA SER A 27 4.51 -6.54 -6.67
C SER A 27 3.60 -5.51 -6.00
N VAL A 28 4.15 -4.37 -5.56
CA VAL A 28 3.39 -3.25 -5.01
C VAL A 28 2.35 -2.72 -6.00
N ILE A 29 2.74 -2.53 -7.27
CA ILE A 29 1.83 -2.05 -8.32
C ILE A 29 0.66 -3.03 -8.50
N ASP A 30 0.93 -4.32 -8.53
CA ASP A 30 -0.09 -5.34 -8.77
C ASP A 30 -1.04 -5.50 -7.58
N VAL A 31 -0.51 -5.47 -6.35
CA VAL A 31 -1.33 -5.42 -5.12
C VAL A 31 -2.25 -4.19 -5.12
N LEU A 32 -1.73 -3.01 -5.48
CA LEU A 32 -2.55 -1.80 -5.56
C LEU A 32 -3.62 -1.88 -6.66
N LYS A 33 -3.36 -2.55 -7.79
CA LYS A 33 -4.38 -2.82 -8.81
C LYS A 33 -5.48 -3.74 -8.28
N LYS A 34 -5.15 -4.79 -7.53
CA LYS A 34 -6.13 -5.66 -6.86
C LYS A 34 -7.01 -4.83 -5.92
N CYS A 35 -6.39 -4.00 -5.07
CA CYS A 35 -7.05 -3.09 -4.13
C CYS A 35 -8.04 -2.13 -4.81
N ARG A 36 -7.63 -1.48 -5.90
CA ARG A 36 -8.50 -0.57 -6.66
C ARG A 36 -9.63 -1.31 -7.35
N THR A 37 -9.37 -2.52 -7.85
CA THR A 37 -10.37 -3.34 -8.54
C THR A 37 -11.45 -3.80 -7.56
N ILE A 38 -11.08 -4.30 -6.38
CA ILE A 38 -12.07 -4.72 -5.37
C ILE A 38 -12.91 -3.53 -4.91
N ALA A 39 -12.29 -2.38 -4.62
CA ALA A 39 -13.01 -1.17 -4.23
C ALA A 39 -14.00 -0.69 -5.31
N THR A 40 -13.62 -0.82 -6.58
CA THR A 40 -14.49 -0.51 -7.71
C THR A 40 -15.63 -1.52 -7.85
N LEU A 41 -15.36 -2.82 -7.68
CA LEU A 41 -16.39 -3.87 -7.76
C LEU A 41 -17.42 -3.74 -6.65
N THR A 42 -16.99 -3.47 -5.41
CA THR A 42 -17.88 -3.27 -4.27
C THR A 42 -18.82 -2.08 -4.49
N LYS A 43 -18.40 -1.02 -5.21
CA LYS A 43 -19.31 0.08 -5.55
C LYS A 43 -20.19 -0.19 -6.76
N LYS A 44 -19.69 -0.91 -7.77
CA LYS A 44 -20.43 -1.14 -9.02
C LYS A 44 -21.44 -2.28 -8.93
N SER A 45 -21.17 -3.30 -8.13
CA SER A 45 -22.03 -4.47 -7.99
C SER A 45 -22.96 -4.32 -6.79
N SER A 46 -24.27 -4.24 -7.03
CA SER A 46 -25.28 -4.21 -5.96
C SER A 46 -25.26 -5.47 -5.09
N VAL A 47 -24.99 -6.63 -5.69
CA VAL A 47 -24.89 -7.93 -4.99
C VAL A 47 -23.71 -7.94 -4.02
N ILE A 48 -22.54 -7.48 -4.47
CA ILE A 48 -21.34 -7.41 -3.61
C ILE A 48 -21.53 -6.32 -2.54
N ALA A 49 -22.10 -5.18 -2.91
CA ALA A 49 -22.37 -4.09 -1.96
C ALA A 49 -23.29 -4.55 -0.83
N GLU A 50 -24.37 -5.27 -1.17
CA GLU A 50 -25.34 -5.78 -0.20
C GLU A 50 -24.75 -6.89 0.67
N TYR A 51 -23.98 -7.83 0.09
CA TYR A 51 -23.25 -8.83 0.87
C TYR A 51 -22.27 -8.17 1.85
N CYS A 52 -21.49 -7.19 1.39
CA CYS A 52 -20.58 -6.43 2.25
C CYS A 52 -21.33 -5.69 3.36
N ARG A 53 -22.53 -5.17 3.10
CA ARG A 53 -23.36 -4.50 4.12
C ARG A 53 -23.80 -5.50 5.20
N GLN A 54 -24.33 -6.64 4.81
CA GLN A 54 -24.77 -7.70 5.72
C GLN A 54 -23.60 -8.25 6.56
N GLN A 55 -22.45 -8.51 5.94
CA GLN A 55 -21.28 -8.98 6.67
C GLN A 55 -20.69 -7.93 7.61
N LYS A 56 -20.76 -6.63 7.27
CA LYS A 56 -20.36 -5.56 8.20
C LYS A 56 -21.21 -5.53 9.46
N GLU A 57 -22.53 -5.69 9.32
CA GLU A 57 -23.46 -5.75 10.46
C GLU A 57 -23.14 -6.96 11.34
N LEU A 58 -22.90 -8.13 10.74
CA LEU A 58 -22.53 -9.35 11.47
C LEU A 58 -21.17 -9.25 12.19
N LEU A 59 -20.20 -8.55 11.59
CA LEU A 59 -18.85 -8.39 12.13
C LEU A 59 -18.69 -7.13 12.99
N ASN A 60 -19.76 -6.35 13.22
CA ASN A 60 -19.74 -5.06 13.91
C ASN A 60 -18.71 -4.07 13.35
N LEU A 61 -18.54 -4.05 12.02
CA LEU A 61 -17.58 -3.18 11.33
C LEU A 61 -18.24 -1.87 10.89
N ASN A 62 -17.84 -0.75 11.51
CA ASN A 62 -18.36 0.59 11.17
C ASN A 62 -17.65 1.27 9.98
N ARG A 63 -16.55 0.68 9.48
CA ARG A 63 -15.75 1.26 8.39
C ARG A 63 -16.27 0.78 7.02
N SER A 64 -16.26 1.68 6.04
CA SER A 64 -16.56 1.34 4.65
C SER A 64 -15.31 1.30 3.79
N LEU A 65 -15.33 0.45 2.76
CA LEU A 65 -14.25 0.34 1.79
C LEU A 65 -14.14 1.67 1.05
N LEU A 66 -12.99 2.33 1.19
CA LEU A 66 -12.73 3.61 0.54
C LEU A 66 -12.29 3.34 -0.91
N ILE A 67 -12.50 4.32 -1.79
CA ILE A 67 -11.95 4.27 -3.15
C ILE A 67 -10.74 5.19 -3.20
N ASP A 68 -9.66 4.70 -3.80
CA ASP A 68 -8.50 5.52 -4.14
C ASP A 68 -8.88 6.55 -5.22
N CYS A 69 -8.58 7.81 -4.94
CA CYS A 69 -8.67 8.94 -5.84
C CYS A 69 -7.27 9.19 -6.44
N PRO A 70 -7.06 8.90 -7.74
CA PRO A 70 -5.74 8.99 -8.36
C PRO A 70 -5.03 10.35 -8.20
N THR A 71 -5.80 11.42 -7.99
CA THR A 71 -5.29 12.79 -7.84
C THR A 71 -4.91 13.18 -6.40
N ARG A 72 -5.07 12.28 -5.41
CA ARG A 72 -4.74 12.56 -4.00
C ARG A 72 -4.06 11.37 -3.36
N TRP A 73 -2.74 11.38 -3.20
CA TRP A 73 -2.00 10.24 -2.60
C TRP A 73 -2.49 9.85 -1.19
N ASN A 74 -3.13 10.77 -0.46
CA ASN A 74 -3.82 10.47 0.80
C ASN A 74 -4.88 9.37 0.67
N SER A 75 -5.53 9.24 -0.49
CA SER A 75 -6.53 8.20 -0.71
C SER A 75 -5.92 6.81 -0.91
N THR A 76 -4.65 6.70 -1.32
CA THR A 76 -3.97 5.41 -1.43
C THR A 76 -3.71 4.84 -0.04
N TYR A 77 -3.18 5.65 0.89
CA TYR A 77 -3.08 5.27 2.30
C TYR A 77 -4.45 4.91 2.88
N ALA A 78 -5.48 5.74 2.64
CA ALA A 78 -6.82 5.48 3.16
C ALA A 78 -7.46 4.20 2.58
N LEU A 79 -7.22 3.90 1.29
CA LEU A 79 -7.64 2.66 0.65
C LEU A 79 -6.99 1.45 1.34
N ILE A 80 -5.66 1.46 1.47
CA ILE A 80 -4.88 0.39 2.11
C ILE A 80 -5.38 0.17 3.55
N GLU A 81 -5.51 1.25 4.34
CA GLU A 81 -6.01 1.18 5.71
C GLU A 81 -7.41 0.57 5.77
N SER A 82 -8.31 0.94 4.86
CA SER A 82 -9.66 0.38 4.81
C SER A 82 -9.69 -1.11 4.42
N ILE A 83 -8.79 -1.55 3.53
CA ILE A 83 -8.67 -2.95 3.12
C ILE A 83 -8.16 -3.80 4.27
N LEU A 84 -7.12 -3.35 4.98
CA LEU A 84 -6.57 -4.06 6.13
C LEU A 84 -7.60 -4.20 7.26
N GLN A 85 -8.40 -3.17 7.51
CA GLN A 85 -9.48 -3.22 8.51
C GLN A 85 -10.64 -4.13 8.10
N LEU A 86 -10.90 -4.26 6.80
CA LEU A 86 -11.94 -5.12 6.25
C LEU A 86 -11.41 -6.50 5.82
N LYS A 87 -10.19 -6.89 6.24
CA LYS A 87 -9.56 -8.16 5.86
C LYS A 87 -10.49 -9.36 6.05
N ALA A 88 -11.03 -9.54 7.25
CA ALA A 88 -11.93 -10.66 7.56
C ALA A 88 -13.20 -10.67 6.70
N LEU A 89 -13.72 -9.50 6.35
CA LEU A 89 -14.87 -9.39 5.46
C LEU A 89 -14.51 -9.77 4.02
N LEU A 90 -13.34 -9.31 3.55
CA LEU A 90 -12.84 -9.62 2.20
C LEU A 90 -12.53 -11.11 2.06
N GLU A 91 -11.90 -11.73 3.05
CA GLU A 91 -11.65 -13.18 3.08
C GLU A 91 -12.95 -13.98 3.00
N LYS A 92 -13.99 -13.55 3.74
CA LYS A 92 -15.33 -14.15 3.61
C LYS A 92 -15.92 -13.94 2.21
N LEU A 93 -15.82 -12.74 1.65
CA LEU A 93 -16.29 -12.45 0.30
C LEU A 93 -15.62 -13.36 -0.74
N PHE A 94 -14.30 -13.56 -0.63
CA PHE A 94 -13.58 -14.48 -1.52
C PHE A 94 -13.93 -15.94 -1.26
N SER A 95 -14.22 -16.34 -0.02
CA SER A 95 -14.67 -17.70 0.28
C SER A 95 -16.06 -17.98 -0.29
N ASP A 96 -16.99 -17.04 -0.12
CA ASP A 96 -18.39 -17.17 -0.53
C ASP A 96 -18.65 -16.78 -1.99
N LYS A 97 -17.61 -16.38 -2.75
CA LYS A 97 -17.72 -15.81 -4.11
C LYS A 97 -18.55 -16.66 -5.08
N ARG A 98 -18.56 -17.99 -4.90
CA ARG A 98 -19.33 -18.95 -5.73
C ARG A 98 -20.77 -19.15 -5.27
N ALA A 99 -21.09 -18.83 -4.01
CA ALA A 99 -22.43 -18.88 -3.45
C ALA A 99 -23.23 -17.59 -3.72
N LEU A 100 -22.55 -16.51 -4.11
CA LEU A 100 -23.19 -15.28 -4.52
C LEU A 100 -23.87 -15.42 -5.88
N GLN A 101 -25.03 -14.78 -6.05
CA GLN A 101 -25.78 -14.70 -7.31
C GLN A 101 -25.10 -13.72 -8.30
N LEU A 102 -23.83 -13.98 -8.63
CA LEU A 102 -23.02 -13.17 -9.54
C LEU A 102 -22.94 -13.82 -10.93
N GLN A 103 -22.74 -13.00 -11.95
CA GLN A 103 -22.44 -13.52 -13.29
C GLN A 103 -21.07 -14.20 -13.29
N LYS A 104 -20.90 -15.21 -14.15
CA LYS A 104 -19.62 -15.95 -14.29
C LYS A 104 -18.42 -15.01 -14.48
N THR A 105 -18.55 -13.98 -15.29
CA THR A 105 -17.51 -12.97 -15.53
C THR A 105 -17.12 -12.18 -14.28
N GLN A 106 -18.07 -11.93 -13.36
CA GLN A 106 -17.80 -11.25 -12.09
C GLN A 106 -17.11 -12.18 -11.10
N ILE A 107 -17.47 -13.47 -11.10
CA ILE A 107 -16.82 -14.51 -10.29
C ILE A 107 -15.38 -14.72 -10.76
N ASP A 108 -15.15 -14.86 -12.07
CA ASP A 108 -13.82 -15.00 -12.65
C ASP A 108 -12.94 -13.78 -12.31
N LYS A 109 -13.52 -12.58 -12.34
CA LYS A 109 -12.82 -11.36 -11.93
C LYS A 109 -12.49 -11.35 -10.43
N LEU A 110 -13.39 -11.79 -9.56
CA LEU A 110 -13.11 -11.93 -8.12
C LEU A 110 -12.01 -12.95 -7.84
N ILE A 111 -11.97 -14.06 -8.56
CA ILE A 111 -10.90 -15.07 -8.47
C ILE A 111 -9.55 -14.44 -8.87
N SER A 112 -9.52 -13.66 -9.96
CA SER A 112 -8.27 -13.04 -10.45
C SER A 112 -7.66 -11.98 -9.52
N ILE A 113 -8.44 -11.45 -8.57
CA ILE A 113 -8.00 -10.38 -7.64
C ILE A 113 -8.00 -10.84 -6.18
N GLU A 114 -8.13 -12.14 -5.95
CA GLU A 114 -8.07 -12.71 -4.61
C GLU A 114 -6.72 -12.38 -3.97
N PHE A 115 -6.78 -11.89 -2.73
CA PHE A 115 -5.56 -11.54 -2.00
C PHE A 115 -4.92 -12.82 -1.44
N LEU A 116 -3.65 -12.98 -1.75
CA LEU A 116 -2.79 -13.98 -1.14
C LEU A 116 -2.21 -13.44 0.18
N PRO A 117 -1.72 -14.30 1.10
CA PRO A 117 -1.07 -13.85 2.33
C PRO A 117 0.02 -12.80 2.10
N GLU A 118 0.83 -12.98 1.07
CA GLU A 118 1.95 -12.10 0.71
C GLU A 118 1.44 -10.72 0.26
N ASP A 119 0.26 -10.65 -0.37
CA ASP A 119 -0.36 -9.36 -0.72
C ASP A 119 -0.69 -8.55 0.54
N TYR A 120 -1.10 -9.21 1.63
CA TYR A 120 -1.38 -8.53 2.90
C TYR A 120 -0.11 -8.02 3.57
N ASP A 121 0.99 -8.77 3.50
CA ASP A 121 2.28 -8.34 4.03
C ASP A 121 2.79 -7.09 3.31
N ILE A 122 2.68 -7.07 1.97
CA ILE A 122 2.98 -5.88 1.16
C ILE A 122 2.09 -4.71 1.57
N LEU A 123 0.79 -4.92 1.80
CA LEU A 123 -0.13 -3.86 2.24
C LEU A 123 0.23 -3.30 3.62
N VAL A 124 0.67 -4.15 4.56
CA VAL A 124 1.14 -3.73 5.89
C VAL A 124 2.42 -2.90 5.76
N ASN A 125 3.36 -3.35 4.94
CA ASN A 125 4.61 -2.64 4.67
C ASN A 125 4.34 -1.27 4.03
N LEU A 126 3.46 -1.21 3.03
CA LEU A 126 3.05 0.05 2.40
C LEU A 126 2.31 0.97 3.38
N GLN A 127 1.42 0.43 4.23
CA GLN A 127 0.73 1.22 5.24
C GLN A 127 1.74 1.87 6.20
N TYR A 128 2.73 1.10 6.66
CA TYR A 128 3.79 1.60 7.55
C TYR A 128 4.55 2.77 6.92
N VAL A 129 5.03 2.58 5.69
CA VAL A 129 5.84 3.57 4.98
C VAL A 129 5.04 4.83 4.61
N LEU A 130 3.77 4.68 4.23
CA LEU A 130 2.92 5.81 3.79
C LEU A 130 2.30 6.60 4.95
N LYS A 131 2.25 6.05 6.17
CA LYS A 131 1.61 6.70 7.32
C LYS A 131 2.22 8.06 7.69
N PRO A 132 3.55 8.26 7.71
CA PRO A 132 4.14 9.57 7.97
C PRO A 132 3.78 10.61 6.90
N PHE A 133 3.75 10.21 5.63
CA PHE A 133 3.32 11.08 4.52
C PHE A 133 1.87 11.51 4.68
N PHE A 134 0.97 10.58 4.99
CA PHE A 134 -0.44 10.89 5.21
C PHE A 134 -0.61 11.91 6.35
N LYS A 135 0.10 11.74 7.46
CA LYS A 135 0.07 12.69 8.59
C LYS A 135 0.62 14.06 8.20
N ALA A 136 1.77 14.10 7.54
CA ALA A 136 2.40 15.34 7.08
C ALA A 136 1.50 16.12 6.12
N ILE A 137 0.95 15.45 5.11
CA ILE A 137 0.05 16.08 4.14
C ILE A 137 -1.25 16.55 4.82
N THR A 138 -1.81 15.75 5.73
CA THR A 138 -3.01 16.16 6.48
C THR A 138 -2.74 17.40 7.32
N LEU A 139 -1.57 17.46 7.96
CA LEU A 139 -1.12 18.61 8.75
C LEU A 139 -0.91 19.85 7.86
N MET A 140 -0.27 19.70 6.71
CA MET A 140 -0.07 20.79 5.73
C MET A 140 -1.36 21.24 5.03
N SER A 141 -2.37 20.37 4.92
CA SER A 141 -3.67 20.70 4.30
C SER A 141 -4.56 21.54 5.21
N GLY A 142 -4.17 21.78 6.46
CA GLY A 142 -4.88 22.65 7.39
C GLY A 142 -4.80 24.11 6.93
N GLN A 143 -5.95 24.78 6.81
CA GLN A 143 -6.01 26.15 6.28
C GLN A 143 -5.69 27.25 7.31
N SER A 144 -5.32 26.88 8.54
CA SER A 144 -5.28 27.81 9.69
C SER A 144 -3.88 28.22 10.15
N TYR A 145 -2.80 27.79 9.49
CA TYR A 145 -1.42 28.03 9.94
C TYR A 145 -0.52 28.49 8.79
N PRO A 146 0.55 29.28 9.05
CA PRO A 146 1.54 29.62 8.04
C PRO A 146 2.20 28.34 7.52
N THR A 147 1.86 28.00 6.28
CA THR A 147 2.04 26.68 5.67
C THR A 147 3.48 26.36 5.30
N VAL A 148 4.36 27.37 5.22
CA VAL A 148 5.72 27.21 4.68
C VAL A 148 6.74 26.69 5.72
N GLY A 149 6.78 27.24 6.93
CA GLY A 149 7.63 26.69 8.00
C GLY A 149 7.20 25.27 8.39
N LEU A 150 5.90 25.00 8.36
CA LEU A 150 5.33 23.69 8.63
C LEU A 150 5.62 22.68 7.52
N SER A 151 5.66 23.11 6.25
CA SER A 151 6.01 22.21 5.15
C SER A 151 7.47 21.79 5.22
N LEU A 152 8.39 22.71 5.52
CA LEU A 152 9.80 22.40 5.76
C LEU A 152 9.97 21.39 6.90
N PHE A 153 9.34 21.64 8.06
CA PHE A 153 9.39 20.71 9.18
C PHE A 153 8.86 19.31 8.80
N CYS A 154 7.74 19.24 8.07
CA CYS A 154 7.18 17.98 7.59
C CYS A 154 8.13 17.23 6.65
N ILE A 155 8.78 17.94 5.71
CA ILE A 155 9.73 17.36 4.77
C ILE A 155 10.94 16.80 5.51
N GLU A 156 11.54 17.57 6.42
CA GLU A 156 12.67 17.13 7.24
C GLU A 156 12.31 15.90 8.08
N LYS A 157 11.10 15.85 8.65
CA LYS A 157 10.64 14.67 9.40
C LYS A 157 10.43 13.45 8.52
N ILE A 158 9.92 13.62 7.31
CA ILE A 158 9.80 12.52 6.34
C ILE A 158 11.20 12.04 5.92
N LYS A 159 12.13 12.94 5.60
CA LYS A 159 13.51 12.57 5.25
C LYS A 159 14.17 11.79 6.38
N GLN A 160 14.06 12.29 7.62
CA GLN A 160 14.55 11.60 8.81
C GLN A 160 13.98 10.18 8.94
N PHE A 161 12.67 10.01 8.73
CA PHE A 161 12.02 8.70 8.78
C PHE A 161 12.52 7.75 7.68
N LEU A 162 12.67 8.24 6.45
CA LEU A 162 13.13 7.44 5.31
C LEU A 162 14.61 7.04 5.44
N SER A 163 15.44 7.90 6.03
CA SER A 163 16.87 7.63 6.26
C SER A 163 17.14 6.77 7.49
N THR A 164 16.15 6.56 8.36
CA THR A 164 16.32 5.71 9.54
C THR A 164 16.11 4.24 9.18
N ASP A 165 17.10 3.41 9.48
CA ASP A 165 17.00 1.95 9.43
C ASP A 165 16.40 1.43 10.75
N ASP A 166 15.08 1.54 10.88
CA ASP A 166 14.31 1.17 12.08
C ASP A 166 13.54 -0.15 11.92
N ASN A 167 13.69 -0.84 10.78
CA ASN A 167 12.86 -2.00 10.44
C ASN A 167 13.71 -3.10 9.81
N ASN A 168 13.60 -4.32 10.34
CA ASN A 168 14.37 -5.48 9.86
C ASN A 168 13.83 -6.07 8.54
N ASN A 169 12.71 -5.55 8.00
CA ASN A 169 12.14 -6.02 6.75
C ASN A 169 12.83 -5.34 5.54
N ASP A 170 13.47 -6.14 4.69
CA ASP A 170 14.19 -5.65 3.51
C ASP A 170 13.28 -4.96 2.49
N GLU A 171 12.04 -5.41 2.31
CA GLU A 171 11.07 -4.72 1.44
C GLU A 171 10.78 -3.30 1.95
N VAL A 172 10.68 -3.13 3.27
CA VAL A 172 10.46 -1.80 3.88
C VAL A 172 11.69 -0.92 3.66
N LYS A 173 12.90 -1.46 3.79
CA LYS A 173 14.14 -0.71 3.51
C LYS A 173 14.22 -0.29 2.04
N GLN A 174 13.89 -1.19 1.12
CA GLN A 174 13.84 -0.90 -0.31
C GLN A 174 12.76 0.15 -0.65
N LEU A 175 11.56 0.06 -0.05
CA LEU A 175 10.51 1.06 -0.23
C LEU A 175 10.93 2.43 0.30
N LYS A 176 11.58 2.47 1.48
CA LYS A 176 12.12 3.70 2.05
C LYS A 176 13.18 4.33 1.13
N SER A 177 14.11 3.53 0.60
CA SER A 177 15.16 4.03 -0.29
C SER A 177 14.61 4.55 -1.62
N LEU A 178 13.64 3.84 -2.23
CA LEU A 178 12.96 4.29 -3.43
C LEU A 178 12.22 5.62 -3.22
N LEU A 179 11.51 5.75 -2.10
CA LEU A 179 10.81 6.99 -1.77
C LEU A 179 11.77 8.13 -1.44
N LEU A 180 12.88 7.86 -0.77
CA LEU A 180 13.89 8.86 -0.47
C LEU A 180 14.51 9.40 -1.76
N ASN A 181 14.92 8.51 -2.66
CA ASN A 181 15.46 8.88 -3.97
C ASN A 181 14.46 9.72 -4.78
N LYS A 182 13.16 9.37 -4.75
CA LYS A 182 12.13 10.16 -5.41
C LYS A 182 11.95 11.52 -4.75
N LEU A 183 11.90 11.57 -3.42
CA LEU A 183 11.77 12.81 -2.66
C LEU A 183 12.93 13.76 -2.96
N ASP A 184 14.16 13.25 -2.92
CA ASP A 184 15.35 14.01 -3.25
C ASP A 184 15.33 14.48 -4.71
N GLN A 185 14.98 13.63 -5.67
CA GLN A 185 14.82 14.06 -7.06
C GLN A 185 13.83 15.24 -7.18
N TYR A 186 12.66 15.16 -6.53
CA TYR A 186 11.65 16.22 -6.56
C TYR A 186 12.14 17.56 -5.97
N PHE A 187 12.96 17.52 -4.92
CA PHE A 187 13.46 18.76 -4.29
C PHE A 187 14.75 19.28 -4.92
N TYR A 188 15.66 18.41 -5.38
CA TYR A 188 16.94 18.83 -5.96
C TYR A 188 16.84 19.30 -7.42
N ASP A 189 15.95 18.73 -8.24
CA ASP A 189 15.72 19.23 -9.61
C ASP A 189 15.08 20.62 -9.63
N ASP A 190 14.39 21.00 -8.54
CA ASP A 190 13.69 22.28 -8.43
C ASP A 190 14.41 23.25 -7.46
N GLN A 191 15.64 23.64 -7.81
CA GLN A 191 16.45 24.67 -7.11
C GLN A 191 15.66 25.97 -6.82
N GLN A 192 14.62 26.26 -7.63
CA GLN A 192 13.72 27.38 -7.38
C GLN A 192 12.81 27.13 -6.16
N GLN A 193 12.22 25.94 -5.98
CA GLN A 193 11.39 25.64 -4.81
C GLN A 193 12.16 25.72 -3.49
N LEU A 194 13.38 25.18 -3.45
CA LEU A 194 14.24 25.26 -2.27
C LEU A 194 14.67 26.70 -1.95
N SER A 195 14.86 27.55 -2.95
CA SER A 195 15.16 28.97 -2.74
C SER A 195 13.94 29.76 -2.24
N TYR A 196 12.74 29.52 -2.77
CA TYR A 196 11.50 30.12 -2.24
C TYR A 196 11.22 29.71 -0.79
N LEU A 197 11.46 28.46 -0.43
CA LEU A 197 11.30 27.96 0.94
C LEU A 197 12.32 28.60 1.90
N ARG A 198 13.60 28.68 1.51
CA ARG A 198 14.66 29.30 2.33
C ARG A 198 14.47 30.80 2.54
N VAL A 199 13.98 31.52 1.53
CA VAL A 199 13.72 32.97 1.65
C VAL A 199 12.58 33.26 2.64
N SER A 200 11.60 32.36 2.76
CA SER A 200 10.51 32.51 3.72
C SER A 200 10.93 32.36 5.19
N GLU A 201 11.99 31.58 5.45
CA GLU A 201 12.53 31.36 6.80
C GLU A 201 13.33 32.57 7.30
N GLN A 202 13.93 33.35 6.38
CA GLN A 202 14.66 34.58 6.70
C GLN A 202 13.75 35.81 6.92
N LEU A 203 12.43 35.65 6.74
CA LEU A 203 11.43 36.72 6.89
C LEU A 203 10.66 36.66 8.22
N HIS A 204 11.17 35.89 9.20
CA HIS A 204 10.78 35.96 10.62
C HIS A 204 11.98 36.37 11.46
#